data_AF-K1L0F6-F1
#
_entry.id   AF-K1L0F6-F1
#
_cell.length_a   1.000
_cell.length_b   1.000
_cell.length_c   1.000
_cell.angle_alpha   90.00
_cell.angle_beta   90.00
_cell.angle_gamma   90.00
#
_symmetry.space_group_name_H-M   'P 1'
#
loop_
_entity.id
_entity.type
_entity.pdbx_description
1 polymer ?
#
loop_
_entity_poly.entity_id
_entity_poly.type
_entity_poly.pdbx_seq_one_letter_code
_entity_poly.pdbx_strand_id
1 'polypeptide(L)'
;MKKTKLNGFTSMFLLFSVLMIALFMMQDDKIELYEHVSIEHGDTLWSLAEQYRGKMAKHDWIDEVKKENGLLDEKVVLGQVLVVPVEKDSQYIAQLNESTDMQSIKVVRGNNDKN
;
A
#
# COMPACT_ATOMS: atom_id res chain seq x y z
N MET A 1 -46.27 2.48 -10.65
CA MET A 1 -44.93 1.93 -11.00
C MET A 1 -44.91 1.64 -12.50
N LYS A 2 -44.12 2.37 -13.30
CA LYS A 2 -43.92 2.06 -14.72
C LYS A 2 -43.06 0.79 -14.81
N LYS A 3 -43.62 -0.32 -15.33
CA LYS A 3 -42.84 -1.51 -15.67
C LYS A 3 -42.08 -1.20 -16.96
N THR A 4 -40.77 -1.05 -16.88
CA THR A 4 -39.90 -0.91 -18.05
C THR A 4 -39.97 -2.20 -18.87
N LYS A 5 -40.29 -2.11 -20.17
CA LYS A 5 -40.15 -3.25 -21.08
C LYS A 5 -38.66 -3.42 -21.38
N LEU A 6 -38.13 -4.61 -21.11
CA LEU A 6 -36.73 -4.94 -21.33
C LEU A 6 -36.53 -5.15 -22.84
N ASN A 7 -36.09 -4.10 -23.53
CA ASN A 7 -35.77 -4.16 -24.95
C ASN A 7 -34.35 -4.72 -25.12
N GLY A 8 -34.08 -5.43 -26.22
CA GLY A 8 -32.77 -6.03 -26.47
C GLY A 8 -31.60 -5.04 -26.37
N PHE A 9 -31.83 -3.79 -26.81
CA PHE A 9 -30.89 -2.69 -26.65
C PHE A 9 -30.63 -2.37 -25.17
N THR A 10 -31.69 -2.17 -24.36
CA THR A 10 -31.55 -1.89 -22.93
C THR A 10 -30.82 -3.02 -22.19
N SER A 11 -31.06 -4.27 -22.59
CA SER A 11 -30.33 -5.41 -22.04
C SER A 11 -28.84 -5.38 -22.39
N MET A 12 -28.48 -4.98 -23.61
CA MET A 12 -27.09 -4.86 -24.05
C MET A 12 -26.36 -3.73 -23.30
N PHE A 13 -27.02 -2.59 -23.10
CA PHE A 13 -26.46 -1.50 -22.30
C PHE A 13 -26.26 -1.89 -20.83
N LEU A 14 -27.20 -2.63 -20.25
CA LEU A 14 -27.07 -3.15 -18.88
C LEU A 14 -25.91 -4.14 -18.77
N LEU A 15 -25.78 -5.09 -19.69
CA LEU A 15 -24.67 -6.04 -19.71
C LEU A 15 -23.32 -5.34 -19.89
N PHE A 16 -23.25 -4.37 -20.80
CA PHE A 16 -22.03 -3.58 -21.00
C PHE A 16 -21.68 -2.75 -19.76
N SER A 17 -22.66 -2.19 -19.07
CA SER A 17 -22.42 -1.43 -17.82
C SER A 17 -21.87 -2.31 -16.69
N VAL A 18 -22.41 -3.53 -16.54
CA VAL A 18 -21.94 -4.49 -15.54
C VAL A 18 -20.53 -4.98 -15.88
N LEU A 19 -20.26 -5.25 -17.16
CA LEU A 19 -18.92 -5.60 -17.63
C LEU A 19 -17.93 -4.45 -17.38
N MET A 20 -18.32 -3.21 -17.65
CA MET A 20 -17.46 -2.03 -17.45
C MET A 20 -17.13 -1.81 -15.97
N ILE A 21 -18.10 -1.99 -15.06
CA ILE A 21 -17.87 -1.91 -13.61
C ILE A 21 -16.93 -3.03 -13.15
N ALA A 22 -17.11 -4.25 -13.64
CA ALA A 22 -16.23 -5.38 -13.31
C ALA A 22 -14.78 -5.15 -13.78
N LEU A 23 -14.60 -4.55 -14.96
CA LEU A 23 -13.27 -4.16 -15.45
C LEU A 23 -12.66 -3.03 -14.62
N PHE A 24 -13.47 -2.07 -14.16
CA PHE A 24 -13.00 -0.97 -13.31
C PHE A 24 -12.54 -1.46 -11.93
N MET A 25 -13.18 -2.50 -11.39
CA MET A 25 -12.79 -3.14 -10.13
C MET A 25 -11.46 -3.92 -10.22
N MET A 26 -10.95 -4.17 -11.44
CA MET A 26 -9.66 -4.81 -11.69
C MET A 26 -8.50 -3.81 -11.88
N GLN A 27 -8.72 -2.51 -11.68
CA GLN A 27 -7.60 -1.59 -11.59
C GLN A 27 -6.86 -1.87 -10.28
N ASP A 28 -5.81 -2.69 -10.36
CA ASP A 28 -4.78 -2.78 -9.32
C ASP A 28 -4.25 -1.36 -9.06
N ASP A 29 -4.31 -0.95 -7.79
CA ASP A 29 -3.70 0.29 -7.32
C ASP A 29 -2.20 0.19 -7.61
N LYS A 30 -1.77 0.77 -8.73
CA LYS A 30 -0.35 0.80 -9.10
C LYS A 30 0.43 1.44 -7.94
N ILE A 31 1.48 0.75 -7.49
CA ILE A 31 2.32 1.24 -6.41
C ILE A 31 3.07 2.48 -6.91
N GLU A 32 2.71 3.64 -6.36
CA GLU A 32 3.40 4.92 -6.65
C GLU A 32 4.34 5.36 -5.53
N LEU A 33 4.46 4.58 -4.45
CA LEU A 33 5.31 4.91 -3.30
C LEU A 33 6.44 3.89 -3.17
N TYR A 34 7.68 4.39 -3.18
CA TYR A 34 8.88 3.60 -2.91
C TYR A 34 9.67 4.26 -1.78
N GLU A 35 10.25 3.43 -0.92
CA GLU A 35 11.05 3.85 0.23
C GLU A 35 12.44 3.18 0.17
N HIS A 36 13.44 3.85 0.72
CA HIS A 36 14.79 3.29 0.84
C HIS A 36 14.98 2.69 2.24
N VAL A 37 15.14 1.37 2.31
CA VAL A 37 15.32 0.65 3.57
C VAL A 37 16.73 0.08 3.65
N SER A 38 17.42 0.34 4.76
CA SER A 38 18.70 -0.30 5.07
C SER A 38 18.45 -1.62 5.80
N ILE A 39 19.02 -2.71 5.30
CA ILE A 39 18.88 -4.05 5.89
C ILE A 39 19.63 -4.15 7.21
N GLU A 40 18.92 -4.48 8.29
CA GLU A 40 19.49 -4.71 9.62
C GLU A 40 19.66 -6.20 9.94
N HIS A 41 20.26 -6.50 11.09
CA HIS A 41 20.54 -7.88 11.48
C HIS A 41 19.26 -8.66 11.77
N GLY A 42 19.02 -9.68 10.95
CA GLY A 42 17.82 -10.52 11.05
C GLY A 42 16.73 -10.16 10.04
N ASP A 43 16.91 -9.09 9.27
CA ASP A 43 15.97 -8.73 8.21
C ASP A 43 16.06 -9.68 7.02
N THR A 44 14.89 -9.94 6.45
CA THR A 44 14.71 -10.74 5.26
C THR A 44 13.69 -10.03 4.36
N LEU A 45 13.67 -10.35 3.06
CA LEU A 45 12.60 -9.84 2.20
C LEU A 45 11.21 -10.23 2.71
N TRP A 46 11.10 -11.37 3.40
CA TRP A 46 9.87 -11.84 4.02
C TRP A 46 9.41 -10.98 5.19
N SER A 47 10.32 -10.60 6.10
CA SER A 47 9.99 -9.74 7.24
C SER A 47 9.67 -8.32 6.79
N LEU A 48 10.37 -7.82 5.77
CA LEU A 48 10.06 -6.52 5.17
C LEU A 48 8.70 -6.55 4.46
N ALA A 49 8.39 -7.62 3.71
CA ALA A 49 7.09 -7.73 3.07
C ALA A 49 5.95 -7.64 4.09
N GLU A 50 6.08 -8.23 5.28
CA GLU A 50 5.05 -8.12 6.32
C GLU A 50 4.80 -6.67 6.79
N GLN A 51 5.83 -5.82 6.73
CA GLN A 51 5.74 -4.44 7.16
C GLN A 51 5.22 -3.52 6.05
N TYR A 52 5.65 -3.73 4.80
CA TYR A 52 5.49 -2.78 3.69
C TYR A 52 4.45 -3.20 2.63
N ARG A 53 4.09 -4.50 2.51
CA ARG A 53 3.26 -5.00 1.40
C ARG A 53 1.80 -4.55 1.42
N GLY A 54 1.27 -4.14 2.57
CA GLY A 54 -0.16 -3.83 2.72
C GLY A 54 -1.07 -4.99 2.26
N LYS A 55 -1.84 -4.75 1.19
CA LYS A 55 -2.79 -5.71 0.62
C LYS A 55 -2.15 -6.61 -0.45
N MET A 56 -1.00 -6.23 -0.99
CA MET A 56 -0.26 -7.05 -1.96
C MET A 56 0.07 -8.44 -1.39
N ALA A 57 0.00 -9.44 -2.28
CA ALA A 57 0.45 -10.78 -1.95
C ALA A 57 1.96 -10.75 -1.67
N LYS A 58 2.39 -11.49 -0.66
CA LYS A 58 3.79 -11.46 -0.19
C LYS A 58 4.79 -11.79 -1.30
N HIS A 59 4.48 -12.77 -2.13
CA HIS A 59 5.36 -13.20 -3.23
C HIS A 59 5.48 -12.11 -4.31
N ASP A 60 4.36 -11.52 -4.74
CA ASP A 60 4.34 -10.45 -5.74
C ASP A 60 5.16 -9.24 -5.26
N TRP A 61 5.05 -8.90 -3.97
CA TRP A 61 5.85 -7.84 -3.36
C TRP A 61 7.35 -8.15 -3.37
N ILE A 62 7.73 -9.39 -3.02
CA ILE A 62 9.13 -9.83 -3.04
C ILE A 62 9.69 -9.77 -4.46
N ASP A 63 8.93 -10.23 -5.45
CA ASP A 63 9.35 -10.20 -6.85
C ASP A 63 9.53 -8.77 -7.37
N GLU A 64 8.66 -7.84 -6.98
CA GLU A 64 8.82 -6.43 -7.34
C GLU A 64 10.07 -5.82 -6.67
N VAL A 65 10.30 -6.08 -5.38
CA VAL A 65 11.54 -5.64 -4.71
C VAL A 65 12.78 -6.20 -5.40
N LYS A 66 12.77 -7.48 -5.78
CA LYS A 66 13.89 -8.10 -6.48
C LYS A 66 14.13 -7.43 -7.83
N LYS A 67 13.06 -7.17 -8.59
CA LYS A 67 13.12 -6.53 -9.89
C LYS A 67 13.69 -5.11 -9.80
N GLU A 68 13.19 -4.30 -8.86
CA GLU A 68 13.63 -2.91 -8.70
C GLU A 68 15.08 -2.80 -8.18
N ASN A 69 15.56 -3.78 -7.42
CA ASN A 69 16.92 -3.79 -6.87
C ASN A 69 17.92 -4.67 -7.64
N GLY A 70 17.49 -5.32 -8.73
CA GLY A 70 18.33 -6.23 -9.50
C GLY A 70 18.82 -7.46 -8.73
N LEU A 71 18.02 -7.94 -7.75
CA LEU A 71 18.37 -9.11 -6.93
C LEU A 71 18.06 -10.41 -7.70
N LEU A 72 19.05 -11.29 -7.79
CA LEU A 72 18.88 -12.61 -8.41
C LEU A 72 18.10 -13.58 -7.50
N ASP A 73 18.38 -13.51 -6.19
CA ASP A 73 17.80 -14.36 -5.15
C ASP A 73 17.18 -13.50 -4.03
N GLU A 74 16.49 -14.14 -3.09
CA GLU A 74 15.93 -13.48 -1.89
C GLU A 74 16.99 -13.14 -0.83
N LYS A 75 18.26 -13.38 -1.12
CA LYS A 75 19.36 -13.12 -0.17
C LYS A 75 19.66 -11.62 -0.13
N VAL A 76 19.58 -11.06 1.07
CA VAL A 76 19.92 -9.68 1.38
C VAL A 76 21.14 -9.61 2.28
N VAL A 77 21.95 -8.56 2.13
CA VAL A 77 23.17 -8.37 2.91
C VAL A 77 22.97 -7.23 3.91
N LEU A 78 23.52 -7.38 5.11
CA LEU A 78 23.47 -6.34 6.15
C LEU A 78 24.08 -5.02 5.64
N GLY A 79 23.40 -3.91 5.90
CA GLY A 79 23.80 -2.58 5.44
C GLY A 79 23.52 -2.31 3.96
N GLN A 80 22.95 -3.26 3.23
CA GLN A 80 22.44 -3.03 1.88
C GLN A 80 21.24 -2.09 1.95
N VAL A 81 21.17 -1.13 1.04
CA VAL A 81 19.99 -0.29 0.85
C VAL A 81 19.14 -0.90 -0.25
N LEU A 82 17.88 -1.17 0.04
CA LEU A 82 16.88 -1.64 -0.92
C LEU A 82 15.81 -0.57 -1.15
N VAL A 83 15.40 -0.44 -2.41
CA VAL A 83 14.23 0.32 -2.83
C VAL A 83 13.02 -0.59 -2.72
N VAL A 84 12.14 -0.34 -1.78
CA VAL A 84 10.98 -1.20 -1.53
C VAL A 84 9.67 -0.50 -1.88
N PRO A 85 8.72 -1.18 -2.54
CA PRO A 85 7.39 -0.64 -2.77
C PRO A 85 6.63 -0.56 -1.44
N VAL A 86 5.94 0.54 -1.20
CA VAL A 86 5.17 0.78 0.02
C VAL A 86 3.71 0.96 -0.32
N GLU A 87 2.87 0.08 0.22
CA GLU A 87 1.42 0.23 0.08
C GLU A 87 0.84 1.17 1.14
N LYS A 88 -0.23 1.88 0.76
CA LYS A 88 -0.93 2.82 1.64
C LYS A 88 -1.51 2.15 2.89
N ASP A 89 -1.92 0.90 2.77
CA ASP A 89 -2.48 0.11 3.86
C ASP A 89 -1.42 -0.75 4.60
N SER A 90 -0.14 -0.44 4.42
CA SER A 90 0.96 -1.15 5.08
C SER A 90 1.09 -0.76 6.56
N GLN A 91 1.68 -1.65 7.36
CA GLN A 91 1.92 -1.36 8.78
C GLN A 91 2.89 -0.20 8.97
N TYR A 92 3.85 -0.06 8.05
CA TYR A 92 4.77 1.07 8.01
C TYR A 92 4.04 2.42 7.94
N ILE A 93 3.06 2.55 7.03
CA ILE A 93 2.28 3.79 6.90
C ILE A 93 1.40 4.03 8.13
N ALA A 94 0.82 2.99 8.72
CA ALA A 94 0.04 3.11 9.95
C ALA A 94 0.89 3.67 11.12
N GLN A 95 2.09 3.12 11.31
CA GLN A 95 3.05 3.58 12.32
C GLN A 95 3.50 5.02 12.07
N LEU A 96 3.77 5.39 10.82
CA LEU A 96 4.18 6.73 10.45
C LEU A 96 3.09 7.77 10.78
N ASN A 97 1.83 7.45 10.48
CA ASN A 97 0.68 8.31 10.78
C ASN A 97 0.49 8.48 12.29
N GLU A 98 0.58 7.39 13.07
CA GLU A 98 0.47 7.44 14.54
C GLU A 98 1.61 8.25 15.18
N SER A 99 2.84 8.11 14.69
CA SER A 99 3.99 8.89 15.19
C SER A 99 3.84 10.39 14.92
N THR A 100 3.25 10.76 13.78
CA THR A 100 3.00 12.16 13.40
C THR A 100 1.90 12.78 14.26
N ASP A 101 0.84 12.04 14.57
CA ASP A 101 -0.25 12.50 15.44
C ASP A 101 0.24 12.75 16.88
N MET A 102 1.11 11.88 17.40
CA MET A 102 1.69 12.01 18.74
C MET A 102 2.64 13.22 18.87
N GLN A 103 3.30 13.64 17.79
CA GLN A 103 4.12 14.86 17.77
C GLN A 103 3.30 16.16 17.72
N SER A 104 2.00 16.10 17.38
CA SER A 104 1.11 17.27 17.37
C SER A 104 0.59 17.66 18.77
N ILE A 105 0.61 16.74 19.76
CA ILE A 105 0.02 16.96 21.09
C ILE A 105 0.97 17.66 22.10
N LYS A 106 2.21 17.97 21.73
CA LYS A 106 3.20 18.59 22.65
C LYS A 106 3.40 20.10 22.47
N VAL A 107 2.35 20.88 22.23
CA VAL A 107 2.46 22.36 22.18
C VAL A 107 1.36 23.11 22.92
N VAL A 108 0.66 22.55 23.92
CA VAL A 108 -0.22 23.38 24.80
C VAL A 108 -0.31 22.80 26.23
N ARG A 109 0.75 22.86 27.03
CA ARG A 109 0.60 23.06 28.49
C ARG A 109 1.93 23.40 29.16
N GLY A 110 2.09 24.65 29.58
CA GLY A 110 3.19 25.05 30.45
C GLY A 110 3.52 26.52 30.33
N ASN A 111 2.72 27.37 30.96
CA ASN A 111 3.15 28.54 31.75
C ASN A 111 2.01 29.55 31.86
N ASN A 112 1.03 29.22 32.71
CA ASN A 112 0.22 30.20 33.42
C ASN A 112 0.21 29.75 34.88
N ASP A 113 1.35 29.91 35.56
CA ASP A 113 1.42 29.87 37.02
C ASP A 113 2.64 30.69 37.47
N LYS A 114 2.33 31.88 38.02
CA LYS A 114 3.11 32.67 38.99
C LYS A 114 4.28 33.51 38.48
N ASN A 115 4.02 34.80 38.26
CA ASN A 115 4.51 35.88 39.14
C ASN A 115 3.63 37.13 38.98
#